data_AF-A0A1J4Q724-F1
#
_entry.id   AF-A0A1J4Q724-F1
#
_cell.length_a   1.000
_cell.length_b   1.000
_cell.length_c   1.000
_cell.angle_alpha   90.00
_cell.angle_beta   90.00
_cell.angle_gamma   90.00
#
_symmetry.space_group_name_H-M   'P 1'
#
loop_
_entity.id
_entity.type
_entity.pdbx_description
1 polymer ?
#
loop_
_entity_poly.entity_id
_entity_poly.type
_entity_poly.pdbx_seq_one_letter_code
_entity_poly.pdbx_strand_id
1 'polypeptide(L)'
;MPAYPPGERTVGREAISAPREKVPAGRPRFEPGPSPPAPVGDGIALTATPPKGGTGARAQAARRRPATSRPRPLDRPECVPPAR
;
A
#
# COMPACT_ATOMS: atom_id res chain seq x y z
N MET A 1 2.89 2.87 2.04
CA MET A 1 3.44 4.12 1.47
C MET A 1 3.18 4.08 -0.01
N PRO A 2 2.95 5.22 -0.66
CA PRO A 2 2.71 5.24 -2.09
C PRO A 2 3.82 4.53 -2.86
N ALA A 3 3.43 3.85 -3.94
CA ALA A 3 4.34 3.50 -5.00
C ALA A 3 5.17 4.76 -5.35
N TYR A 4 6.49 4.64 -5.23
CA TYR A 4 7.42 5.70 -5.56
C TYR A 4 8.26 5.20 -6.74
N PRO A 5 8.40 6.00 -7.81
CA PRO A 5 7.82 7.34 -7.98
C PRO A 5 6.31 7.32 -8.31
N PRO A 6 5.58 8.44 -8.06
CA PRO A 6 4.16 8.56 -8.42
C PRO A 6 3.93 8.30 -9.91
N GLY A 7 2.83 7.61 -10.25
CA GLY A 7 2.49 7.25 -11.63
C GLY A 7 3.24 6.04 -12.20
N GLU A 8 4.30 5.58 -11.54
CA GLU A 8 5.04 4.38 -11.96
C GLU A 8 4.70 3.14 -11.13
N ARG A 9 4.93 1.98 -11.74
CA ARG A 9 4.75 0.68 -11.08
C ARG A 9 6.10 0.10 -10.67
N THR A 10 6.34 0.05 -9.36
CA THR A 10 7.48 -0.67 -8.79
C THR A 10 7.15 -2.15 -8.61
N VAL A 11 8.00 -3.07 -9.11
CA VAL A 11 7.82 -4.52 -8.97
C VAL A 11 9.08 -5.16 -8.40
N GLY A 12 8.91 -6.07 -7.44
CA GLY A 12 10.02 -6.82 -6.83
C GLY A 12 10.53 -6.20 -5.54
N ARG A 13 11.09 -7.04 -4.66
CA ARG A 13 11.48 -6.62 -3.30
C ARG A 13 12.58 -5.56 -3.30
N GLU A 14 13.62 -5.75 -4.10
CA GLU A 14 14.78 -4.83 -4.17
C GLU A 14 14.35 -3.45 -4.68
N ALA A 15 13.56 -3.42 -5.76
CA ALA A 15 13.04 -2.18 -6.32
C ALA A 15 12.10 -1.43 -5.35
N ILE A 16 11.38 -2.15 -4.47
CA ILE A 16 10.52 -1.54 -3.44
C ILE A 16 11.36 -1.06 -2.23
N SER A 17 12.47 -1.72 -1.90
CA SER A 17 13.33 -1.34 -0.76
C SER A 17 14.09 -0.04 -1.02
N ALA A 18 14.69 0.12 -2.20
CA ALA A 18 15.51 1.29 -2.56
C ALA A 18 14.82 2.66 -2.36
N PRO A 19 13.56 2.88 -2.79
CA PRO A 19 12.88 4.14 -2.52
C PRO A 19 12.48 4.28 -1.04
N ARG A 20 12.26 3.16 -0.33
CA ARG A 20 11.91 3.14 1.10
C ARG A 20 13.04 3.67 1.98
N GLU A 21 14.29 3.46 1.56
CA GLU A 21 15.49 3.97 2.25
C GLU A 21 15.65 5.49 2.12
N LYS A 22 15.11 6.10 1.05
CA LYS A 22 15.19 7.56 0.82
C LYS A 22 14.16 8.36 1.61
N VAL A 23 13.06 7.74 2.01
CA VAL A 23 11.96 8.36 2.79
C VAL A 23 12.37 8.87 4.18
N PRO A 24 13.12 8.12 5.02
CA PRO A 24 13.46 8.60 6.37
C PRO A 24 14.34 9.85 6.38
N ALA A 25 15.02 10.18 5.28
CA ALA A 25 15.82 11.40 5.16
C ALA A 25 14.98 12.67 5.36
N GLY A 26 13.69 12.64 5.00
CA GLY A 26 12.75 13.76 5.20
C GLY A 26 12.07 13.80 6.57
N ARG A 27 12.33 12.82 7.46
CA ARG A 27 11.69 12.65 8.78
C ARG A 27 10.14 12.89 8.81
N PRO A 28 9.35 12.34 7.87
CA PRO A 28 7.90 12.45 7.97
C PRO A 28 7.39 11.71 9.22
N ARG A 29 6.47 12.33 9.97
CA ARG A 29 5.75 11.67 11.07
C ARG A 29 4.68 10.76 10.50
N PHE A 30 4.74 9.48 10.81
CA PHE A 30 3.73 8.50 10.41
C PHE A 30 2.83 8.18 11.60
N GLU A 31 1.58 8.64 11.54
CA GLU A 31 0.55 8.26 12.51
C GLU A 31 -0.30 7.13 11.93
N PRO A 32 -0.46 5.99 12.63
CA PRO A 32 -1.38 4.95 12.22
C PRO A 32 -2.79 5.53 12.06
N GLY A 33 -3.35 5.37 10.86
CA GLY A 33 -4.76 5.69 10.62
C GLY A 33 -5.69 4.59 11.14
N PRO A 34 -7.00 4.89 11.28
CA PRO A 34 -8.00 3.86 11.54
C PRO A 34 -7.89 2.75 10.47
N SER A 35 -7.83 1.50 10.93
CA SER A 35 -7.75 0.33 10.07
C SER A 35 -9.12 -0.33 9.99
N PRO A 36 -9.91 -0.08 8.93
CA PRO A 36 -11.22 -0.70 8.78
C PRO A 36 -11.07 -2.22 8.61
N PRO A 37 -12.14 -3.00 8.87
CA PRO A 37 -12.14 -4.44 8.62
C PRO A 37 -11.79 -4.72 7.15
N ALA A 38 -10.83 -5.61 6.93
CA ALA A 38 -10.44 -6.04 5.60
C ALA A 38 -11.34 -7.21 5.16
N PRO A 39 -12.10 -7.13 4.04
CA PRO A 39 -12.69 -8.32 3.45
C PRO A 39 -11.59 -9.32 3.07
N VAL A 40 -11.88 -10.60 3.30
CA VAL A 40 -10.95 -11.72 3.04
C VAL A 40 -11.65 -12.76 2.16
N GLY A 41 -10.98 -13.19 1.10
CA GLY A 41 -11.42 -14.28 0.22
C GLY A 41 -10.21 -15.00 -0.36
N ASP A 42 -10.24 -16.34 -0.42
CA ASP A 42 -9.16 -17.18 -0.98
C ASP A 42 -7.75 -16.87 -0.44
N GLY A 43 -7.68 -16.48 0.84
CA GLY A 43 -6.43 -16.10 1.48
C GLY A 43 -5.85 -14.77 1.00
N ILE A 44 -6.64 -13.92 0.34
CA ILE A 44 -6.32 -12.52 0.03
C ILE A 44 -7.12 -11.61 0.96
N ALA A 45 -6.44 -10.69 1.65
CA ALA A 45 -7.07 -9.60 2.38
C ALA A 45 -6.96 -8.31 1.56
N LEU A 46 -8.06 -7.56 1.48
CA LEU A 46 -8.12 -6.27 0.78
C LEU A 46 -8.38 -5.13 1.77
N THR A 47 -7.67 -4.03 1.64
CA THR A 47 -7.95 -2.79 2.39
C THR A 47 -8.09 -1.62 1.44
N ALA A 48 -9.04 -0.73 1.75
CA ALA A 48 -9.20 0.56 1.09
C ALA A 48 -9.28 1.63 2.18
N THR A 49 -8.41 2.64 2.11
CA THR A 49 -8.36 3.74 3.08
C THR A 49 -8.32 5.06 2.35
N PRO A 50 -9.25 5.99 2.61
CA PRO A 50 -9.16 7.34 2.06
C PRO A 50 -7.91 8.03 2.64
N PRO A 51 -7.08 8.68 1.80
CA PRO A 51 -5.97 9.49 2.27
C PRO A 51 -6.51 10.75 2.96
N LYS A 52 -5.81 11.22 3.98
CA LYS A 52 -6.19 12.44 4.73
C LYS A 52 -6.32 13.70 3.84
N GLY A 53 -5.70 13.71 2.65
CA GLY A 53 -5.69 14.84 1.72
C GLY A 53 -6.68 14.78 0.55
N GLY A 54 -7.60 13.80 0.51
CA GLY A 54 -8.66 13.75 -0.51
C GLY A 54 -8.25 13.32 -1.93
N THR A 55 -6.99 12.92 -2.16
CA THR A 55 -6.44 12.53 -3.46
C THR A 55 -6.84 11.12 -3.96
N GLY A 56 -8.04 10.64 -3.60
CA GLY A 56 -8.55 9.31 -4.00
C GLY A 56 -8.62 8.32 -2.85
N ALA A 57 -8.18 7.07 -3.05
CA ALA A 57 -8.10 6.05 -2.01
C ALA A 57 -6.81 5.22 -2.13
N ARG A 58 -6.21 4.83 -1.01
CA ARG A 58 -5.16 3.82 -0.99
C ARG A 58 -5.79 2.44 -0.92
N ALA A 59 -5.51 1.62 -1.92
CA ALA A 59 -5.90 0.22 -1.96
C ALA A 59 -4.68 -0.68 -1.72
N GLN A 60 -4.83 -1.70 -0.87
CA GLN A 60 -3.80 -2.70 -0.64
C GLN A 60 -4.40 -4.10 -0.72
N ALA A 61 -3.66 -5.04 -1.30
CA ALA A 61 -3.99 -6.46 -1.30
C ALA A 61 -2.84 -7.26 -0.73
N ALA A 62 -3.11 -8.18 0.20
CA ALA A 62 -2.10 -9.03 0.80
C ALA A 62 -2.52 -10.49 0.76
N ARG A 63 -1.64 -11.36 0.25
CA ARG A 63 -1.83 -12.81 0.35
C ARG A 63 -1.38 -13.31 1.71
N ARG A 64 -2.28 -13.99 2.42
CA ARG A 64 -2.01 -14.75 3.63
C ARG A 64 -0.97 -15.81 3.32
N ARG A 65 0.07 -15.83 4.14
CA ARG A 65 1.15 -16.81 4.11
C ARG A 65 1.34 -17.37 5.53
N PRO A 66 2.09 -18.47 5.71
CA PRO A 66 2.46 -18.96 7.05
C PRO A 66 3.04 -17.83 7.89
N ALA A 67 2.87 -17.85 9.22
CA ALA A 67 3.23 -16.74 10.11
C ALA A 67 4.70 -16.28 9.97
N THR A 68 5.60 -17.17 9.54
CA THR A 68 7.02 -16.91 9.30
C THR A 68 7.32 -16.25 7.95
N SER A 69 6.33 -16.14 7.08
CA SER A 69 6.47 -15.63 5.72
C SER A 69 5.94 -14.20 5.61
N ARG A 70 6.75 -13.31 5.04
CA ARG A 70 6.30 -11.94 4.76
C ARG A 70 5.15 -11.98 3.73
N PRO A 71 4.09 -11.18 3.93
CA PRO A 71 3.04 -11.05 2.94
C PRO A 71 3.63 -10.52 1.63
N ARG A 72 3.00 -10.85 0.51
CA ARG A 72 3.26 -10.26 -0.81
C ARG A 72 2.21 -9.17 -1.02
N PRO A 73 2.50 -7.90 -0.66
CA PRO A 73 1.54 -6.83 -0.84
C PRO A 73 1.53 -6.34 -2.30
N LEU A 74 0.35 -6.05 -2.82
CA LEU A 74 0.14 -5.06 -3.86
C LEU A 74 -0.33 -3.77 -3.17
N ASP A 75 0.26 -2.63 -3.53
CA ASP A 75 -0.09 -1.32 -2.96
C ASP A 75 -0.36 -0.34 -4.10
N ARG A 76 -1.57 0.23 -4.13
CA ARG A 76 -1.95 1.30 -5.06
C ARG A 76 -2.37 2.53 -4.24
N PRO A 77 -1.54 3.58 -4.15
CA PRO A 77 -1.85 4.76 -3.34
C PRO A 77 -2.97 5.63 -3.89
N GLU A 78 -3.10 5.69 -5.21
CA GLU A 78 -4.04 6.55 -5.93
C GLU A 78 -4.99 5.65 -6.73
N CYS A 79 -5.98 5.12 -6.03
CA CYS A 79 -7.11 4.44 -6.64
C CYS A 79 -8.19 5.49 -6.94
N VAL A 80 -8.40 5.75 -8.23
CA VAL A 80 -9.50 6.57 -8.73
C VAL A 80 -10.63 5.66 -9.22
N PRO A 81 -11.91 6.05 -9.09
CA PRO A 81 -13.00 5.31 -9.71
C PRO A 81 -12.76 5.19 -11.22
N PRO A 82 -13.05 4.04 -11.85
CA PRO A 82 -13.00 3.94 -13.30
C PRO A 82 -13.96 4.97 -13.93
N ALA A 83 -13.53 5.63 -15.00
CA ALA A 83 -14.44 6.41 -15.84
C ALA A 83 -15.51 5.46 -16.39
N ARG A 84 -16.77 5.86 -16.24
CA ARG A 84 -17.94 5.03 -16.54
C ARG A 84 -18.10 4.80 -18.03
#